data_AF-A0A1I4DG59-F1
#
_entry.id   AF-A0A1I4DG59-F1
#
_cell.length_a   1.000
_cell.length_b   1.000
_cell.length_c   1.000
_cell.angle_alpha   90.00
_cell.angle_beta   90.00
_cell.angle_gamma   90.00
#
_symmetry.space_group_name_H-M   'P 1'
#
loop_
_entity.id
_entity.type
_entity.pdbx_description
1 polymer ?
#
loop_
_entity_poly.entity_id
_entity_poly.type
_entity_poly.pdbx_seq_one_letter_code
_entity_poly.pdbx_strand_id
1 'polypeptide(L)'
;MGELKLFGMRSAYDEVMSTGIKRQHEPPQIVGDLLKAEIAEKQARSIKYQMTIAKLPLAKDIGDFDFDGAPVNETLARDLAGGGFVAQQRNIVLVGDLPLRFSSTRI
;
A
#
# COMPACT_ATOMS: atom_id res chain seq x y z
N MET A 1 -1.04 16.80 27.66
CA MET A 1 -1.40 16.01 26.44
C MET A 1 -0.32 15.02 25.98
N GLY A 2 0.96 15.18 26.34
CA GLY A 2 2.02 14.23 25.97
C GLY A 2 1.88 12.84 26.62
N GLU A 3 1.44 12.78 27.89
CA GLU A 3 1.24 11.52 28.61
C GLU A 3 0.03 10.70 28.11
N LEU A 4 -1.02 11.39 27.65
CA LEU A 4 -2.23 10.77 27.10
C LEU A 4 -2.06 10.29 25.64
N LYS A 5 -0.89 10.52 25.02
CA LYS A 5 -0.59 10.18 23.62
C LYS A 5 -1.61 10.77 22.61
N LEU A 6 -2.22 11.92 22.94
CA LEU A 6 -3.21 12.61 22.11
C LEU A 6 -2.50 13.58 21.15
N PHE A 7 -1.80 13.03 20.17
CA PHE A 7 -0.93 13.81 19.28
C PHE A 7 -1.71 14.66 18.29
N GLY A 8 -2.84 14.15 17.78
CA GLY A 8 -3.69 14.88 16.84
C GLY A 8 -4.42 16.02 17.52
N MET A 9 -4.93 15.79 18.74
CA MET A 9 -5.52 16.87 19.54
C MET A 9 -4.50 17.97 19.83
N ARG A 10 -3.28 17.59 20.24
CA ARG A 10 -2.23 18.56 20.55
C ARG A 10 -1.88 19.41 19.33
N SER A 11 -1.79 18.80 18.16
CA SER A 11 -1.45 19.52 16.92
C SER A 11 -2.56 20.46 16.46
N ALA A 12 -3.83 20.10 16.67
CA ALA A 12 -4.98 20.88 16.23
C ALA A 12 -5.52 21.85 17.30
N TYR A 13 -4.98 21.82 18.51
CA TYR A 13 -5.55 22.52 19.67
C TYR A 13 -5.70 24.02 19.45
N ASP A 14 -4.61 24.69 19.04
CA ASP A 14 -4.59 26.15 18.89
C ASP A 14 -5.57 26.62 17.80
N GLU A 15 -5.68 25.87 16.70
CA GLU A 15 -6.57 26.16 15.59
C GLU A 15 -8.05 25.93 15.94
N VAL A 16 -8.36 24.80 16.57
CA VAL A 16 -9.73 24.44 16.99
C VAL A 16 -10.21 25.39 18.07
N MET A 17 -9.35 25.78 19.03
CA MET A 17 -9.68 26.77 20.05
C MET A 17 -9.88 28.17 19.45
N SER A 18 -9.00 28.61 18.53
CA SER A 18 -9.16 29.89 17.83
C SER A 18 -10.48 29.95 17.06
N THR A 19 -10.83 28.85 16.38
CA THR A 19 -12.08 28.74 15.62
C THR A 19 -13.30 28.69 16.55
N GLY A 20 -13.23 27.93 17.64
CA GLY A 20 -14.30 27.81 18.62
C GLY A 20 -14.61 29.14 19.32
N ILE A 21 -13.58 29.93 19.65
CA ILE A 21 -13.74 31.27 20.24
C ILE A 21 -14.33 32.24 19.21
N LYS A 22 -13.83 32.25 17.97
CA LYS A 22 -14.31 33.16 16.90
C LYS A 22 -15.75 32.88 16.48
N ARG A 23 -16.16 31.61 16.51
CA ARG A 23 -17.48 31.16 16.04
C ARG A 23 -18.46 30.85 17.18
N GLN A 24 -18.08 31.13 18.44
CA GLN A 24 -18.86 30.78 19.65
C GLN A 24 -19.39 29.34 19.61
N HIS A 25 -18.51 28.39 19.25
CA HIS A 25 -18.90 26.99 19.22
C HIS A 25 -19.23 26.50 20.63
N GLU A 26 -20.35 25.80 20.76
CA GLU A 26 -20.70 25.13 21.99
C GLU A 26 -19.61 24.12 22.39
N PRO A 27 -19.31 23.95 23.69
CA PRO A 27 -18.25 23.06 24.16
C PRO A 27 -18.26 21.64 23.55
N PRO A 28 -19.41 20.99 23.31
CA PRO A 28 -19.46 19.69 22.64
C PRO A 28 -18.89 19.70 21.21
N GLN A 29 -19.05 20.81 20.49
CA GLN A 29 -18.56 20.98 19.11
C GLN A 29 -17.02 21.07 19.10
N ILE A 30 -16.44 21.84 20.04
CA ILE A 30 -14.98 21.98 20.20
C ILE A 30 -14.35 20.63 20.54
N VAL A 31 -14.95 19.89 21.49
CA VAL A 31 -14.48 18.55 21.85
C VAL A 31 -14.61 17.59 20.67
N GLY A 32 -15.70 17.65 19.90
CA GLY A 32 -15.91 16.85 18.70
C GLY A 32 -14.85 17.10 17.63
N ASP A 33 -14.46 18.35 17.40
CA ASP A 33 -13.46 18.71 16.40
C ASP A 33 -12.04 18.29 16.83
N LEU A 34 -11.72 18.41 18.12
CA LEU A 34 -10.47 17.85 18.67
C LEU A 34 -10.43 16.32 18.53
N LEU A 35 -11.53 15.62 18.80
CA LEU A 35 -11.62 14.16 18.67
C LEU A 35 -11.45 13.70 17.21
N LYS A 36 -12.02 14.43 16.25
CA LYS A 36 -11.81 14.16 14.82
C LYS A 36 -10.34 14.28 14.43
N ALA A 37 -9.64 15.32 14.91
CA ALA A 37 -8.22 15.49 14.66
C ALA A 37 -7.39 14.32 15.22
N GLU A 38 -7.73 13.82 16.41
CA GLU A 38 -7.08 12.65 17.00
C GLU A 38 -7.32 11.37 16.21
N ILE A 39 -8.54 11.14 15.74
CA ILE A 39 -8.89 9.98 14.91
C ILE A 39 -8.12 10.02 13.59
N ALA A 40 -8.06 11.18 12.94
CA ALA A 40 -7.32 11.36 11.69
C ALA A 40 -5.83 11.05 11.86
N GLU A 41 -5.20 11.56 12.92
CA GLU A 41 -3.79 11.30 13.23
C GLU A 41 -3.53 9.81 13.52
N LYS A 42 -4.42 9.15 14.27
CA LYS A 42 -4.33 7.70 14.52
C LYS A 42 -4.49 6.89 13.25
N GLN A 43 -5.42 7.28 12.37
CA GLN A 43 -5.64 6.63 11.08
C GLN A 43 -4.40 6.76 10.19
N ALA A 44 -3.84 7.97 10.07
CA ALA A 44 -2.63 8.23 9.30
C ALA A 44 -1.44 7.40 9.81
N ARG A 45 -1.27 7.33 11.15
CA ARG A 45 -0.24 6.50 11.77
C ARG A 45 -0.46 5.01 11.50
N SER A 46 -1.70 4.54 11.57
CA SER A 46 -2.06 3.15 11.27
C SER A 46 -1.76 2.80 9.81
N ILE A 47 -2.13 3.66 8.86
CA ILE A 47 -1.83 3.48 7.42
C ILE A 47 -0.32 3.45 7.21
N LYS A 48 0.43 4.41 7.77
CA LYS A 48 1.89 4.44 7.66
C LYS A 48 2.52 3.16 8.23
N TYR A 49 2.04 2.70 9.38
CA TYR A 49 2.50 1.46 10.01
C TYR A 49 2.17 0.23 9.14
N GLN A 50 0.94 0.14 8.64
CA GLN A 50 0.51 -0.90 7.71
C GLN A 50 1.34 -0.88 6.42
N MET A 51 1.62 0.27 5.82
CA MET A 51 2.48 0.37 4.64
C MET A 51 3.92 -0.06 4.93
N THR A 52 4.44 0.32 6.10
CA THR A 52 5.81 -0.06 6.52
C THR A 52 5.93 -1.56 6.77
N ILE A 53 4.91 -2.18 7.38
CA ILE A 53 4.90 -3.62 7.71
C ILE A 53 4.47 -4.48 6.54
N ALA A 54 3.59 -3.97 5.68
CA ALA A 54 3.13 -4.69 4.51
C ALA A 54 4.29 -5.14 3.64
N LYS A 55 5.48 -4.52 3.77
CA LYS A 55 6.69 -4.82 3.00
C LYS A 55 6.27 -5.16 1.58
N LEU A 56 5.41 -4.30 1.01
CA LEU A 56 4.79 -4.55 -0.29
C LEU A 56 5.93 -5.02 -1.16
N PRO A 57 5.87 -6.25 -1.70
CA PRO A 57 7.03 -6.84 -2.35
C PRO A 57 7.47 -5.81 -3.36
N LEU A 58 8.67 -5.24 -3.15
CA LEU A 58 9.31 -4.40 -4.15
C LEU A 58 9.13 -5.19 -5.44
N ALA A 59 8.52 -4.57 -6.46
CA ALA A 59 8.21 -5.27 -7.70
C ALA A 59 9.47 -6.04 -8.09
N LYS A 60 9.44 -7.36 -7.90
CA LYS A 60 10.63 -8.19 -8.11
C LYS A 60 10.71 -8.30 -9.60
N ASP A 61 11.47 -7.39 -10.19
CA ASP A 61 11.74 -7.46 -11.61
C ASP A 61 12.61 -8.68 -11.87
N ILE A 62 12.55 -9.20 -13.10
CA ILE A 62 13.44 -10.29 -13.52
C ILE A 62 14.93 -9.91 -13.40
N GLY A 63 15.24 -8.62 -13.24
CA GLY A 63 16.58 -8.12 -12.91
C GLY A 63 17.02 -8.43 -11.47
N ASP A 64 16.07 -8.47 -10.53
CA ASP A 64 16.30 -8.71 -9.10
C ASP A 64 16.10 -10.18 -8.69
N PHE A 65 15.75 -11.04 -9.65
CA PHE A 65 15.60 -12.46 -9.42
C PHE A 65 16.97 -13.15 -9.43
N ASP A 66 17.30 -13.80 -8.32
CA ASP A 66 18.48 -14.65 -8.22
C ASP A 66 18.21 -16.00 -8.88
N PHE A 67 18.90 -16.27 -9.98
CA PHE A 67 18.81 -17.52 -10.72
C PHE A 67 19.74 -18.60 -10.16
N ASP A 68 20.65 -18.25 -9.24
CA ASP A 68 21.58 -19.23 -8.66
C ASP A 68 20.82 -20.27 -7.82
N GLY A 69 21.03 -21.55 -8.13
CA GLY A 69 20.33 -22.67 -7.49
C GLY A 69 18.85 -22.86 -7.90
N ALA A 70 18.29 -22.02 -8.77
CA ALA A 70 16.93 -22.20 -9.27
C ALA A 70 16.90 -23.21 -10.44
N PRO A 71 15.98 -24.19 -10.48
CA PRO A 71 15.86 -25.15 -11.58
C PRO A 71 15.17 -24.54 -12.82
N VAL A 72 15.48 -23.30 -13.16
CA VAL A 72 14.87 -22.55 -14.27
C VAL A 72 15.94 -22.02 -15.23
N ASN A 73 15.65 -22.03 -16.53
CA ASN A 73 16.55 -21.49 -17.54
C ASN A 73 16.46 -19.97 -17.59
N GLU A 74 17.50 -19.28 -17.09
CA GLU A 74 17.58 -17.82 -17.05
C GLU A 74 17.44 -17.17 -18.43
N THR A 75 18.10 -17.71 -19.46
CA THR A 75 18.07 -17.14 -20.82
C THR A 75 16.64 -17.16 -21.38
N LEU A 76 15.93 -18.27 -21.19
CA LEU A 76 14.54 -18.39 -21.61
C LEU A 76 13.62 -17.45 -20.82
N ALA A 77 13.84 -17.33 -19.51
CA ALA A 77 13.06 -16.43 -18.66
C ALA A 77 13.23 -14.96 -19.07
N ARG A 78 14.47 -14.53 -19.37
CA ARG A 78 14.77 -13.17 -19.85
C ARG A 78 14.22 -12.90 -21.25
N ASP A 79 14.28 -13.88 -22.16
CA ASP A 79 13.69 -13.78 -23.50
C ASP A 79 12.15 -13.70 -23.46
N LEU A 80 11.52 -14.45 -22.55
CA LEU A 80 10.09 -14.36 -22.26
C LEU A 80 9.73 -12.96 -21.72
N ALA A 81 10.49 -12.44 -20.76
CA ALA A 81 10.27 -11.09 -20.21
C ALA A 81 10.48 -9.99 -21.26
N GLY A 82 11.42 -10.18 -22.19
CA GLY A 82 11.69 -9.27 -23.31
C GLY A 82 10.68 -9.33 -24.45
N GLY A 83 9.73 -10.28 -24.44
CA GLY A 83 8.68 -10.38 -25.46
C GLY A 83 9.14 -10.90 -26.83
N GLY A 84 10.35 -11.47 -26.92
CA GLY A 84 10.94 -11.92 -28.20
C GLY A 84 10.11 -12.98 -28.95
N PHE A 85 9.30 -13.74 -28.22
CA PHE A 85 8.38 -14.74 -28.77
C PHE A 85 7.26 -14.14 -29.64
N VAL A 86 6.84 -12.90 -29.38
CA VAL A 86 5.79 -12.22 -30.18
C VAL A 86 6.33 -11.90 -31.58
N ALA A 87 7.55 -11.36 -31.65
CA ALA A 87 8.20 -11.06 -32.92
C ALA A 87 8.55 -12.32 -33.71
N GLN A 88 8.88 -13.41 -33.02
CA GLN A 88 9.28 -14.69 -33.63
C GLN A 88 8.10 -15.66 -33.85
N GLN A 89 6.86 -15.26 -33.52
CA GLN A 89 5.65 -16.09 -33.60
C GLN A 89 5.83 -17.48 -32.95
N ARG A 90 6.52 -17.53 -31.82
CA ARG A 90 6.74 -18.78 -31.07
C ARG A 90 5.66 -18.95 -30.02
N ASN A 91 5.14 -20.18 -29.92
CA ASN A 91 4.17 -20.54 -28.88
C ASN A 91 4.85 -20.67 -27.53
N ILE A 92 4.19 -20.22 -26.46
CA ILE A 92 4.63 -20.42 -25.08
C ILE A 92 3.71 -21.45 -24.42
N VAL A 93 4.31 -22.44 -23.75
CA VAL A 93 3.61 -23.40 -22.91
C VAL A 93 4.07 -23.19 -21.47
N LEU A 94 3.14 -22.83 -20.58
CA LEU A 94 3.40 -22.67 -19.15
C LEU A 94 2.93 -23.93 -18.43
N VAL A 95 3.83 -24.58 -17.70
CA VAL A 95 3.54 -25.79 -16.93
C VAL A 95 3.85 -25.51 -15.46
N GLY A 96 2.89 -25.79 -14.59
CA GLY A 96 3.07 -25.67 -13.14
C GLY A 96 2.00 -26.50 -12.42
N ASP A 97 2.32 -26.95 -11.20
CA ASP A 97 1.49 -27.89 -10.43
C ASP A 97 0.35 -27.23 -9.64
N LEU A 98 -0.08 -26.01 -10.01
CA LEU A 98 -1.08 -25.25 -9.26
C LEU A 98 -2.46 -25.23 -9.97
N PRO A 99 -3.57 -25.52 -9.27
CA PRO A 99 -4.91 -25.50 -9.85
C PRO A 99 -5.42 -24.05 -9.94
N LEU A 100 -4.93 -23.28 -10.91
CA LEU A 100 -5.51 -21.98 -11.23
C LEU A 100 -6.62 -22.19 -12.29
N ARG A 101 -7.88 -22.10 -11.83
CA ARG A 101 -9.05 -21.98 -12.73
C ARG A 101 -8.98 -20.66 -13.48
N PHE A 102 -8.47 -20.68 -14.70
CA PHE A 102 -8.71 -19.60 -15.66
C PHE A 102 -10.06 -19.82 -16.35
N SER A 103 -11.07 -19.05 -15.95
CA SER A 103 -12.30 -18.87 -16.71
C SER A 103 -11.96 -18.08 -17.98
N SER A 104 -11.80 -18.78 -19.10
CA SER A 104 -11.72 -18.16 -20.42
C SER A 104 -13.12 -17.67 -20.82
N THR A 105 -13.38 -16.37 -20.64
CA THR A 105 -14.41 -15.67 -21.40
C THR A 105 -13.81 -15.41 -22.77
N ARG A 106 -14.18 -16.23 -23.75
CA ARG A 106 -13.94 -15.95 -25.17
C ARG A 106 -14.82 -14.76 -25.59
N ILE A 107 -14.24 -13.86 -26.38
CA ILE A 107 -14.96 -13.04 -27.36
C ILE A 107 -15.04 -13.87 -28.64
#